data_AF-A0A537FQR0-F1
#
_entry.id   AF-A0A537FQR0-F1
#
_cell.length_a   1.000
_cell.length_b   1.000
_cell.length_c   1.000
_cell.angle_alpha   90.00
_cell.angle_beta   90.00
_cell.angle_gamma   90.00
#
_symmetry.space_group_name_H-M   'P 1'
#
loop_
_entity.id
_entity.type
_entity.pdbx_description
1 polymer ?
#
loop_
_entity_poly.entity_id
_entity_poly.type
_entity_poly.pdbx_seq_one_letter_code
_entity_poly.pdbx_strand_id
1 'polypeptide(L)'
;MSETGTVSLADYKVKLIGVLASAAGRREVGIEGPPGLTLSELISRLLVQVNKSQFADLLIDSATNNPLPNVIILLNDQDCNLF
;
A
#
# COMPACT_ATOMS: atom_id res chain seq x y z
N MET A 1 -26.62 21.75 -10.40
CA MET A 1 -25.75 21.12 -11.41
C MET A 1 -24.54 20.61 -10.67
N SER A 2 -24.46 19.30 -10.42
CA SER A 2 -23.31 18.72 -9.74
C SER A 2 -22.37 18.22 -10.84
N GLU A 3 -21.30 18.98 -11.07
CA GLU A 3 -20.22 18.58 -11.95
C GLU A 3 -19.55 17.34 -11.34
N THR A 4 -19.90 16.16 -11.85
CA THR A 4 -19.18 14.92 -11.56
C THR A 4 -17.84 15.02 -12.29
N GLY A 5 -16.88 15.71 -11.66
CA GLY A 5 -15.51 15.76 -12.14
C GLY A 5 -14.99 14.34 -12.28
N THR A 6 -14.63 13.94 -13.49
CA THR A 6 -14.00 12.65 -13.76
C THR A 6 -12.64 12.68 -13.08
N VAL A 7 -12.56 12.22 -11.83
CA VAL A 7 -11.30 12.08 -11.12
C VAL A 7 -10.47 11.08 -11.91
N SER A 8 -9.44 11.56 -12.60
CA SER A 8 -8.51 10.70 -13.31
C SER A 8 -7.86 9.78 -12.28
N LEU A 9 -8.07 8.48 -12.38
CA LEU A 9 -7.45 7.49 -11.50
C LEU A 9 -6.09 7.11 -12.07
N ALA A 10 -5.08 7.09 -11.22
CA ALA A 10 -3.79 6.50 -11.49
C ALA A 10 -3.77 5.04 -11.01
N ASP A 11 -3.07 4.19 -11.78
CA ASP A 11 -2.79 2.81 -11.40
C ASP A 11 -1.44 2.73 -10.69
N TYR A 12 -1.46 2.24 -9.45
CA TYR A 12 -0.27 2.04 -8.64
C TYR A 12 -0.01 0.55 -8.50
N LYS A 13 1.21 0.16 -8.87
CA LYS A 13 1.62 -1.24 -8.87
C LYS A 13 2.47 -1.57 -7.65
N VAL A 14 1.92 -2.36 -6.73
CA VAL A 14 2.61 -2.77 -5.49
C VAL A 14 3.17 -4.18 -5.66
N LYS A 15 4.49 -4.31 -5.55
CA LYS A 15 5.18 -5.62 -5.52
C LYS A 15 5.41 -6.04 -4.07
N LEU A 16 5.00 -7.25 -3.73
CA LEU A 16 5.18 -7.85 -2.41
C LEU A 16 6.35 -8.84 -2.48
N ILE A 17 7.28 -8.73 -1.52
CA ILE A 17 8.51 -9.53 -1.48
C ILE A 17 8.57 -10.34 -0.17
N GLY A 18 9.11 -11.55 -0.25
CA GLY A 18 9.34 -12.41 0.92
C GLY A 18 8.05 -12.77 1.67
N VAL A 19 8.07 -12.60 2.99
CA VAL A 19 6.97 -12.99 3.89
C VAL A 19 5.66 -12.23 3.60
N LEU A 20 5.74 -10.99 3.10
CA LEU A 20 4.56 -10.20 2.72
C LEU A 20 3.82 -10.82 1.53
N ALA A 21 4.55 -11.38 0.55
CA ALA A 21 3.95 -12.07 -0.59
C ALA A 21 3.25 -13.36 -0.16
N SER A 22 3.88 -14.12 0.74
CA SER A 22 3.31 -15.34 1.31
C SER A 22 2.04 -15.04 2.11
N ALA A 23 2.08 -14.03 2.98
CA ALA A 23 0.94 -13.61 3.78
C ALA A 23 -0.21 -13.08 2.91
N ALA A 24 0.08 -12.26 1.90
CA ALA A 24 -0.92 -11.78 0.95
C ALA A 24 -1.48 -12.90 0.04
N GLY A 25 -0.72 -13.97 -0.17
CA GLY A 25 -1.03 -15.05 -1.13
C GLY A 25 -0.91 -14.61 -2.59
N ARG A 26 -0.24 -13.48 -2.84
CA ARG A 26 0.04 -12.92 -4.17
C ARG A 26 1.29 -12.07 -4.11
N ARG A 27 1.98 -11.93 -5.25
CA ARG A 27 3.25 -11.18 -5.35
C ARG A 27 3.06 -9.75 -5.80
N GLU A 28 1.88 -9.40 -6.26
CA GLU A 28 1.60 -8.13 -6.90
C GLU A 28 0.14 -7.73 -6.65
N VAL A 29 -0.07 -6.44 -6.45
CA VAL A 29 -1.37 -5.83 -6.21
C VAL A 29 -1.48 -4.52 -6.98
N GLY A 30 -2.48 -4.39 -7.84
CA GLY A 30 -2.83 -3.12 -8.49
C GLY A 30 -3.78 -2.32 -7.60
N ILE A 31 -3.43 -1.08 -7.31
CA ILE A 31 -4.19 -0.14 -6.49
C ILE A 31 -4.59 1.03 -7.35
N GLU A 32 -5.89 1.27 -7.49
CA GLU A 32 -6.42 2.45 -8.15
C GLU A 32 -6.61 3.58 -7.13
N GLY A 33 -6.22 4.80 -7.51
CA GLY A 33 -6.38 5.97 -6.65
C GLY A 33 -6.14 7.29 -7.37
N PRO A 34 -6.45 8.43 -6.74
CA PRO A 34 -6.14 9.73 -7.32
C PRO A 34 -4.63 9.90 -7.58
N PRO A 35 -4.23 10.73 -8.56
CA PRO A 35 -2.84 11.13 -8.74
C PRO A 35 -2.33 11.84 -7.49
N GLY A 36 -1.09 11.54 -7.09
CA GLY A 36 -0.51 12.09 -5.85
C GLY A 36 -0.97 11.37 -4.58
N LEU A 37 -1.41 10.12 -4.70
CA LEU A 37 -1.75 9.28 -3.55
C LEU A 37 -0.57 9.21 -2.57
N THR A 38 -0.83 9.49 -1.29
CA THR A 38 0.21 9.38 -0.26
C THR A 38 0.51 7.92 0.03
N LEU A 39 1.69 7.64 0.56
CA LEU A 39 2.08 6.27 0.92
C LEU A 39 1.12 5.68 1.97
N SER A 40 0.72 6.46 2.98
CA SER A 40 -0.22 6.00 4.01
C SER A 40 -1.58 5.62 3.43
N GLU A 41 -2.07 6.38 2.44
CA GLU A 41 -3.32 6.08 1.74
C GLU A 41 -3.17 4.83 0.86
N LEU A 42 -2.01 4.67 0.19
CA LEU A 42 -1.69 3.46 -0.59
C LEU A 42 -1.66 2.22 0.30
N ILE A 43 -1.00 2.28 1.46
CA ILE A 43 -0.93 1.19 2.43
C ILE A 43 -2.33 0.86 2.94
N SER A 44 -3.14 1.86 3.28
CA SER A 44 -4.52 1.64 3.75
C SER A 44 -5.37 0.91 2.71
N ARG A 45 -5.29 1.32 1.43
CA ARG A 45 -5.98 0.63 0.32
C ARG A 45 -5.45 -0.78 0.10
N LEU A 46 -4.14 -0.98 0.20
CA LEU A 46 -3.51 -2.29 0.07
C LEU A 46 -3.99 -3.26 1.14
N LEU A 47 -4.11 -2.82 2.40
CA LEU A 47 -4.64 -3.62 3.49
C LEU A 47 -6.08 -4.05 3.22
N VAL A 48 -6.94 -3.12 2.77
CA VAL A 48 -8.33 -3.42 2.42
C VAL A 48 -8.41 -4.43 1.28
N GLN A 49 -7.56 -4.32 0.26
CA GLN A 49 -7.62 -5.18 -0.92
C GLN A 49 -7.02 -6.58 -0.69
N VAL A 50 -5.99 -6.69 0.16
CA VAL A 50 -5.42 -7.99 0.57
C VAL A 50 -6.34 -8.69 1.57
N ASN A 51 -6.98 -7.92 2.48
CA ASN A 51 -7.97 -8.37 3.45
C ASN A 51 -7.54 -9.61 4.26
N LYS A 52 -6.30 -9.60 4.77
CA LYS A 52 -5.75 -10.69 5.60
C LYS A 52 -5.07 -10.13 6.84
N SER A 53 -5.51 -10.58 8.01
CA SER A 53 -5.01 -10.10 9.31
C SER A 53 -3.50 -10.33 9.46
N GLN A 54 -2.99 -11.48 9.01
CA GLN A 54 -1.55 -11.78 9.06
C GLN A 54 -0.71 -10.84 8.17
N PHE A 55 -1.26 -10.38 7.05
CA PHE A 55 -0.57 -9.40 6.21
C PHE A 55 -0.52 -8.03 6.89
N ALA A 56 -1.61 -7.62 7.54
CA ALA A 56 -1.66 -6.38 8.30
C ALA A 56 -0.66 -6.38 9.46
N ASP A 57 -0.59 -7.49 10.21
CA ASP A 57 0.32 -7.66 11.35
C ASP A 57 1.81 -7.59 10.96
N LEU A 58 2.14 -8.03 9.73
CA LEU A 58 3.50 -7.96 9.19
C LEU A 58 3.85 -6.60 8.57
N LEU A 59 2.84 -5.77 8.28
CA LEU A 59 3.03 -4.50 7.57
C LEU A 59 2.92 -3.30 8.50
N ILE A 60 1.95 -3.30 9.42
CA ILE A 60 1.62 -2.16 10.28
C ILE A 60 1.77 -2.53 11.75
N ASP A 61 2.37 -1.62 12.51
CA ASP A 61 2.33 -1.63 13.96
C ASP A 61 0.92 -1.24 14.44
N SER A 62 0.21 -2.18 15.05
CA SER A 62 -1.18 -1.96 15.49
C SER A 62 -1.33 -0.90 16.58
N ALA A 63 -0.25 -0.54 17.30
CA ALA A 63 -0.27 0.51 18.32
C ALA A 63 -0.13 1.92 17.74
N THR A 64 0.58 2.07 16.62
CA THR A 64 0.90 3.39 16.03
C THR A 64 0.30 3.60 14.64
N ASN A 65 -0.31 2.57 14.06
CA ASN A 65 -0.86 2.56 12.70
C ASN A 65 0.14 3.00 11.61
N ASN A 66 1.44 2.81 11.89
CA ASN A 66 2.55 3.11 10.99
C ASN A 66 3.15 1.83 10.43
N PRO A 67 3.74 1.86 9.22
CA PRO A 67 4.50 0.73 8.73
C PRO A 67 5.60 0.35 9.73
N LEU A 68 5.75 -0.94 10.00
CA LEU A 68 6.71 -1.43 10.97
C LEU A 68 8.15 -1.05 10.56
N PRO A 69 9.06 -0.82 11.53
CA PRO A 69 10.44 -0.41 11.25
C PRO A 69 11.25 -1.46 10.47
N ASN A 70 10.83 -2.72 10.45
CA ASN A 70 11.45 -3.80 9.68
C ASN A 70 10.89 -3.93 8.25
N VAL A 71 9.96 -3.07 7.83
CA VAL A 71 9.43 -3.05 6.47
C VAL A 71 10.17 -2.00 5.66
N ILE A 72 10.83 -2.46 4.59
CA ILE A 72 11.44 -1.57 3.60
C ILE A 72 10.43 -1.32 2.49
N ILE A 73 10.14 -0.05 2.21
CA ILE A 73 9.25 0.38 1.13
C ILE A 73 10.09 1.09 0.08
N LEU A 74 9.97 0.63 -1.17
CA LEU A 74 10.63 1.22 -2.32
C LEU A 74 9.60 1.89 -3.22
N LEU A 75 9.79 3.16 -3.54
CA LEU A 75 8.99 3.89 -4.53
C LEU A 75 9.79 3.96 -5.82
N ASN A 76 9.29 3.33 -6.89
CA ASN A 76 10.00 3.22 -8.18
C ASN A 76 11.45 2.72 -8.01
N ASP A 77 11.62 1.66 -7.20
CA ASP A 77 12.91 1.03 -6.89
C ASP A 77 13.90 1.92 -6.13
N GLN A 78 13.50 3.12 -5.68
CA GLN A 78 14.27 3.97 -4.78
C GLN A 78 13.78 3.80 -3.34
N ASP A 79 14.70 3.83 -2.38
CA ASP A 79 14.32 3.81 -0.98
C ASP A 79 13.50 5.07 -0.66
N CYS A 80 12.32 4.87 -0.09
CA CYS A 80 11.64 5.97 0.59
C CYS A 80 12.36 6.14 1.92
N ASN A 81 13.29 7.10 1.99
CA ASN A 81 13.83 7.54 3.26
C ASN A 81 12.68 8.14 4.08
N LEU A 82 12.06 7.31 4.93
CA LEU A 82 10.90 7.67 5.74
C LEU A 82 11.30 8.40 7.04
N PHE A 83 12.55 8.86 7.13
CA PHE A 83 13.17 9.46 8.30
C PHE A 83 13.60 10.91 8.04
#